data_AF-A0A2S4ULH3-F1
#
_entry.id   AF-A0A2S4ULH3-F1
#
_cell.length_a   1.000
_cell.length_b   1.000
_cell.length_c   1.000
_cell.angle_alpha   90.00
_cell.angle_beta   90.00
_cell.angle_gamma   90.00
#
_symmetry.space_group_name_H-M   'P 1'
#
loop_
_entity.id
_entity.type
_entity.pdbx_description
1 polymer ?
#
loop_
_entity_poly.entity_id
_entity_poly.type
_entity_poly.pdbx_seq_one_letter_code
_entity_poly.pdbx_strand_id
1 'polypeptide(L)'
;MGKAPTISCHRRQLDKVDEIRKLGRLDRISLPQIAVVGDQSGGKSALLEMISGVTFPKAAGMCTRFPTELSMRPAAEFSAKVFIDGKADSRIRLPKSKEDVARVIEDAKSFILEAEEGLDISSTVLTVELNGPQLPMLTLVDLPGYTQTHSQGQSKTTPHDIAQLAARYLAEPRTIILAVIPVNKDFETNVAVQHIRRFDEDGKRTLCVLTKPDMLDPGTEEQAIETLSGQKMHLVRGYHIIKNKNNQECLDGDSRELTLKKESIFFEKAPWSDICVTEKGIPSLIERLTAELSEQVEQEFSGIKRDSIKRKRELEDQLTRLGPEISTDLEKSNLLQRNIYNFVKQIKSLVDGHYSGGGFPEDCFIRARIQKLHENFHRQVIAITASVIDDLKVLEVMEATRGRELKGMFQQEAFVILASEVVEKWSAPTDQHIDEACKIASEISGKVIEKRCDQILVAYVSERMLEFFEHQNRSMHVDAHRMLNAESTPFTLQEMNFENLWSSVSGEIHGNPLSTSSKPDATGHQSHVNFRPTSSEPQISDTSKLKIFLHKYFSIAANRYVDAICLYVVERELFQDCDDRIIKWFADDPAALSRCREPRKTSNSRQKLSIDIKRLENAINILEQHTP
;
A
#
# COMPACT_ATOMS: atom_id res chain seq x y z
N MET A 1 31.32 34.17 -41.58
CA MET A 1 30.33 34.08 -40.48
C MET A 1 30.87 33.12 -39.45
N GLY A 2 31.49 33.64 -38.40
CA GLY A 2 32.08 32.83 -37.33
C GLY A 2 31.00 32.29 -36.41
N LYS A 3 31.01 30.97 -36.16
CA LYS A 3 30.16 30.34 -35.15
C LYS A 3 30.59 30.86 -33.77
N ALA A 4 29.66 31.43 -33.02
CA ALA A 4 29.84 31.77 -31.61
C ALA A 4 30.12 30.49 -30.78
N PRO A 5 30.87 30.57 -29.67
CA PRO A 5 31.40 29.40 -28.98
C PRO A 5 30.30 28.61 -28.25
N THR A 6 30.27 27.30 -28.47
CA THR A 6 29.36 26.29 -27.88
C THR A 6 29.44 26.19 -26.35
N ILE A 7 30.43 26.83 -25.72
CA ILE A 7 30.75 26.76 -24.28
C ILE A 7 29.62 27.31 -23.38
N SER A 8 28.74 28.18 -23.91
CA SER A 8 27.69 28.83 -23.09
C SER A 8 26.51 27.93 -22.72
N CYS A 9 26.22 26.88 -23.51
CA CYS A 9 25.06 26.00 -23.30
C CYS A 9 25.32 24.99 -22.17
N HIS A 10 26.49 24.35 -22.17
CA HIS A 10 26.87 23.31 -21.19
C HIS A 10 26.89 23.85 -19.76
N ARG A 11 27.37 25.09 -19.57
CA ARG A 11 27.41 25.75 -18.25
C ARG A 11 26.02 25.92 -17.65
N ARG A 12 25.04 26.33 -18.45
CA ARG A 12 23.66 26.55 -17.99
C ARG A 12 22.95 25.27 -17.57
N GLN A 13 23.18 24.16 -18.28
CA GLN A 13 22.55 22.87 -17.93
C GLN A 13 23.13 22.30 -16.63
N LEU A 14 24.45 22.42 -16.44
CA LEU A 14 25.11 22.01 -15.20
C LEU A 14 24.66 22.83 -13.99
N ASP A 15 24.52 24.15 -14.15
CA ASP A 15 23.99 25.02 -13.09
C ASP A 15 22.55 24.61 -12.70
N LYS A 16 21.72 24.20 -13.66
CA LYS A 16 20.36 23.67 -13.38
C LYS A 16 20.37 22.35 -12.62
N VAL A 17 21.24 21.41 -13.00
CA VAL A 17 21.37 20.13 -12.28
C VAL A 17 21.78 20.37 -10.82
N ASP A 18 22.62 21.38 -10.58
CA ASP A 18 23.00 21.82 -9.25
C ASP A 18 21.86 22.47 -8.47
N GLU A 19 21.07 23.36 -9.08
CA GLU A 19 19.89 23.94 -8.45
C GLU A 19 18.88 22.85 -8.07
N ILE A 20 18.70 21.85 -8.93
CA ILE A 20 17.87 20.68 -8.65
C ILE A 20 18.43 19.89 -7.46
N ARG A 21 19.76 19.71 -7.39
CA ARG A 21 20.42 19.06 -6.24
C ARG A 21 20.19 19.83 -4.93
N LYS A 22 20.15 21.16 -4.99
CA LYS A 22 19.88 22.04 -3.82
C LYS A 22 18.46 21.96 -3.28
N LEU A 23 17.48 21.56 -4.12
CA LEU A 23 16.12 21.29 -3.65
C LEU A 23 16.04 20.05 -2.72
N GLY A 24 17.16 19.34 -2.57
CA GLY A 24 17.31 18.13 -1.77
C GLY A 24 17.25 16.88 -2.64
N ARG A 25 17.35 15.70 -2.01
CA ARG A 25 17.12 14.42 -2.69
C ARG A 25 15.70 14.39 -3.25
N LEU A 26 15.57 14.52 -4.57
CA LEU A 26 14.33 14.22 -5.27
C LEU A 26 14.15 12.70 -5.21
N ASP A 27 13.16 12.24 -4.46
CA ASP A 27 12.91 10.82 -4.23
C ASP A 27 12.90 10.04 -5.56
N ARG A 28 13.94 9.23 -5.77
CA ARG A 28 14.16 8.30 -6.90
C ARG A 28 14.51 8.94 -8.25
N ILE A 29 14.99 10.18 -8.29
CA ILE A 29 15.53 10.78 -9.52
C ILE A 29 17.05 10.82 -9.43
N SER A 30 17.71 10.03 -10.28
CA SER A 30 19.17 10.08 -10.40
C SER A 30 19.59 11.34 -11.15
N LEU A 31 20.64 11.99 -10.64
CA LEU A 31 21.24 13.17 -11.27
C LEU A 31 22.66 12.82 -11.74
N PRO A 32 23.11 13.38 -12.88
CA PRO A 32 24.48 13.21 -13.33
C PRO A 32 25.50 13.65 -12.29
N GLN A 33 26.40 12.75 -11.94
CA GLN A 33 27.47 12.99 -10.95
C GLN A 33 28.65 12.05 -11.20
N ILE A 34 29.81 12.39 -10.63
CA ILE A 34 31.00 11.55 -10.65
C ILE A 34 31.25 11.01 -9.24
N ALA A 35 31.13 9.70 -9.05
CA ALA A 35 31.44 9.04 -7.80
C ALA A 35 32.88 8.52 -7.82
N VAL A 36 33.69 8.96 -6.86
CA VAL A 36 35.09 8.56 -6.74
C VAL A 36 35.20 7.35 -5.81
N VAL A 37 35.64 6.23 -6.37
CA VAL A 37 35.76 4.94 -5.68
C VAL A 37 37.19 4.41 -5.79
N GLY A 38 37.64 3.69 -4.77
CA GLY A 38 38.98 3.12 -4.73
C GLY A 38 39.26 2.49 -3.39
N ASP A 39 40.39 1.79 -3.28
CA ASP A 39 40.85 1.25 -2.02
C ASP A 39 41.22 2.36 -1.02
N GLN A 40 41.18 2.03 0.27
CA GLN A 40 41.81 2.86 1.28
C GLN A 40 43.28 3.11 0.90
N SER A 41 43.70 4.38 0.96
CA SER A 41 45.05 4.84 0.59
C SER A 41 45.42 4.76 -0.90
N GLY A 42 44.44 4.53 -1.79
CA GLY A 42 44.62 4.52 -3.26
C GLY A 42 44.95 5.88 -3.89
N GLY A 43 45.05 6.95 -3.11
CA GLY A 43 45.35 8.31 -3.60
C GLY A 43 44.11 9.15 -3.91
N LYS A 44 42.93 8.71 -3.49
CA LYS A 44 41.63 9.35 -3.74
C LYS A 44 41.52 10.78 -3.18
N SER A 45 41.81 10.95 -1.90
CA SER A 45 41.79 12.29 -1.26
C SER A 45 42.86 13.21 -1.86
N ALA A 46 44.05 12.67 -2.17
CA ALA A 46 45.10 13.45 -2.81
C ALA A 46 44.69 13.90 -4.24
N LEU A 47 43.99 13.07 -4.99
CA LEU A 47 43.43 13.45 -6.30
C LEU A 47 42.42 14.59 -6.13
N LEU A 48 41.50 14.47 -5.17
CA LEU A 48 40.52 15.51 -4.88
C LEU A 48 41.17 16.82 -4.44
N GLU A 49 42.24 16.79 -3.65
CA GLU A 49 43.03 17.99 -3.29
C GLU A 49 43.60 18.71 -4.52
N MET A 50 44.12 17.95 -5.49
CA MET A 50 44.72 18.52 -6.69
C MET A 50 43.69 19.10 -7.66
N ILE A 51 42.48 18.51 -7.71
CA ILE A 51 41.36 19.02 -8.50
C ILE A 51 40.77 20.27 -7.84
N SER A 52 40.51 20.22 -6.53
CA SER A 52 39.80 21.27 -5.79
C SER A 52 40.69 22.45 -5.36
N GLY A 53 42.00 22.21 -5.25
CA GLY A 53 42.95 23.20 -4.71
C GLY A 53 42.76 23.46 -3.21
N VAL A 54 42.04 22.59 -2.50
CA VAL A 54 41.79 22.66 -1.05
C VAL A 54 42.34 21.40 -0.39
N THR A 55 42.96 21.55 0.77
CA THR A 55 43.49 20.43 1.56
C THR A 55 42.36 19.64 2.23
N PHE A 56 42.40 18.32 2.11
CA PHE A 56 41.48 17.43 2.83
C PHE A 56 42.19 16.89 4.09
N PRO A 57 41.49 16.70 5.23
CA PRO A 57 42.12 16.19 6.44
C PRO A 57 42.73 14.79 6.21
N LYS A 58 44.05 14.67 6.37
CA LYS A 58 44.82 13.41 6.26
C LYS A 58 45.07 12.84 7.67
N ALA A 59 44.06 12.24 8.29
CA ALA A 59 44.27 11.56 9.56
C ALA A 59 44.89 10.16 9.35
N ALA A 60 45.68 9.69 10.32
CA ALA A 60 46.20 8.31 10.36
C ALA A 60 45.06 7.32 10.69
N GLY A 61 44.21 7.04 9.70
CA GLY A 61 43.02 6.19 9.84
C GLY A 61 42.11 6.25 8.61
N MET A 62 40.86 5.76 8.71
CA MET A 62 39.87 5.92 7.64
C MET A 62 39.51 7.41 7.48
N CYS A 63 40.10 8.08 6.47
CA CYS A 63 39.98 9.54 6.28
C CYS A 63 38.56 10.03 5.95
N THR A 64 37.72 9.18 5.36
CA THR A 64 36.37 9.50 4.91
C THR A 64 35.39 8.45 5.46
N ARG A 65 34.54 8.83 6.43
CA ARG A 65 33.54 7.94 7.06
C ARG A 65 32.10 8.20 6.61
N PHE A 66 31.91 9.14 5.70
CA PHE A 66 30.64 9.55 5.14
C PHE A 66 30.85 10.12 3.73
N PRO A 67 29.83 10.11 2.85
CA PRO A 67 29.95 10.69 1.51
C PRO A 67 30.21 12.20 1.57
N THR A 68 31.25 12.66 0.87
CA THR A 68 31.53 14.10 0.74
C THR A 68 31.28 14.54 -0.71
N GLU A 69 30.27 15.36 -0.92
CA GLU A 69 29.98 15.98 -2.21
C GLU A 69 30.76 17.28 -2.34
N LEU A 70 31.58 17.39 -3.38
CA LEU A 70 32.40 18.55 -3.68
C LEU A 70 31.90 19.20 -4.97
N SER A 71 31.21 20.33 -4.85
CA SER A 71 30.75 21.12 -5.99
C SER A 71 31.71 22.29 -6.22
N MET A 72 32.32 22.36 -7.41
CA MET A 72 33.27 23.39 -7.80
C MET A 72 32.71 24.24 -8.94
N ARG A 73 32.81 25.56 -8.83
CA ARG A 73 32.37 26.50 -9.87
C ARG A 73 33.40 27.62 -10.12
N PRO A 74 33.62 28.00 -11.40
CA PRO A 74 34.43 29.16 -11.73
C PRO A 74 33.75 30.47 -11.28
N ALA A 75 34.44 31.28 -10.47
CA ALA A 75 33.99 32.59 -10.01
C ALA A 75 35.14 33.61 -9.98
N ALA A 76 34.81 34.90 -9.90
CA ALA A 76 35.82 35.98 -9.81
C ALA A 76 36.57 35.95 -8.47
N GLU A 77 35.85 35.68 -7.38
CA GLU A 77 36.38 35.63 -6.02
C GLU A 77 36.20 34.24 -5.42
N PHE A 78 37.08 33.89 -4.48
CA PHE A 78 36.96 32.64 -3.76
C PHE A 78 35.84 32.73 -2.71
N SER A 79 34.93 31.77 -2.70
CA SER A 79 33.95 31.59 -1.62
C SER A 79 33.69 30.11 -1.40
N ALA A 80 33.49 29.73 -0.14
CA ALA A 80 33.20 28.35 0.21
C ALA A 80 31.97 28.27 1.13
N LYS A 81 31.15 27.24 0.96
CA LYS A 81 29.99 26.94 1.82
C LYS A 81 29.95 25.46 2.12
N VAL A 82 29.51 25.11 3.33
CA VAL A 82 29.40 23.73 3.78
C VAL A 82 27.98 23.48 4.26
N PHE A 83 27.38 22.40 3.81
CA PHE A 83 26.04 21.96 4.15
C PHE A 83 26.08 20.52 4.66
N ILE A 84 25.24 20.21 5.65
CA ILE A 84 25.01 18.86 6.14
C ILE A 84 23.56 18.49 5.78
N ASP A 85 23.40 17.42 5.01
CA ASP A 85 22.08 16.96 4.51
C ASP A 85 21.26 18.08 3.82
N GLY A 86 21.95 18.91 3.03
CA GLY A 86 21.34 20.03 2.30
C GLY A 86 20.94 21.24 3.16
N LYS A 87 21.29 21.27 4.46
CA LYS A 87 21.02 22.39 5.36
C LYS A 87 22.32 23.07 5.79
N ALA A 88 22.29 24.40 5.83
CA ALA A 88 23.36 25.18 6.46
C ALA A 88 23.22 25.04 7.98
N ASP A 89 24.18 24.40 8.62
CA ASP A 89 24.20 24.27 10.07
C ASP A 89 24.75 25.57 10.67
N SER A 90 23.99 26.19 11.59
CA SER A 90 24.38 27.43 12.25
C SER A 90 25.64 27.29 13.11
N ARG A 91 26.05 26.05 13.42
CA ARG A 91 27.26 25.71 14.18
C ARG A 91 28.53 25.75 13.34
N ILE A 92 28.41 25.68 12.00
CA ILE A 92 29.56 25.62 11.09
C ILE A 92 29.91 27.03 10.61
N ARG A 93 31.17 27.42 10.80
CA ARG A 93 31.67 28.72 10.34
C ARG A 93 31.83 28.73 8.82
N LEU A 94 31.50 29.86 8.19
CA LEU A 94 31.81 30.09 6.78
C LEU A 94 33.34 30.18 6.58
N PRO A 95 33.94 29.34 5.72
CA PRO A 95 35.37 29.40 5.43
C PRO A 95 35.71 30.72 4.74
N LYS A 96 36.74 31.43 5.22
CA LYS A 96 37.19 32.70 4.63
C LYS A 96 38.35 32.53 3.65
N SER A 97 39.10 31.43 3.77
CA SER A 97 40.27 31.11 2.96
C SER A 97 40.27 29.62 2.57
N LYS A 98 41.14 29.22 1.63
CA LYS A 98 41.27 27.81 1.19
C LYS A 98 41.76 26.92 2.33
N GLU A 99 42.64 27.46 3.16
CA GLU A 99 43.24 26.80 4.32
C GLU A 99 42.22 26.61 5.45
N ASP A 100 41.23 27.51 5.55
CA ASP A 100 40.14 27.38 6.52
C ASP A 100 39.16 26.27 6.15
N VAL A 101 38.97 25.96 4.87
CA VAL A 101 38.02 24.92 4.44
C VAL A 101 38.40 23.56 5.03
N ALA A 102 39.69 23.24 5.11
CA ALA A 102 40.16 21.99 5.71
C ALA A 102 39.72 21.85 7.18
N ARG A 103 39.85 22.93 7.96
CA ARG A 103 39.43 22.99 9.37
C ARG A 103 37.92 22.86 9.50
N VAL A 104 37.17 23.56 8.65
CA VAL A 104 35.70 23.51 8.65
C VAL A 104 35.17 22.11 8.30
N ILE A 105 35.84 21.41 7.38
CA ILE A 105 35.52 20.00 7.06
C ILE A 105 35.79 19.10 8.26
N GLU A 106 36.87 19.32 9.01
CA GLU A 106 37.20 18.55 10.22
C GLU A 106 36.23 18.80 11.38
N ASP A 107 35.80 20.05 11.57
CA ASP A 107 34.73 20.41 12.51
C ASP A 107 33.43 19.71 12.13
N ALA A 108 33.04 19.78 10.84
CA ALA A 108 31.85 19.10 10.32
C ALA A 108 31.92 17.58 10.47
N LYS A 109 33.11 16.98 10.28
CA LYS A 109 33.35 15.55 10.53
C LYS A 109 33.03 15.18 11.98
N SER A 110 33.53 15.97 12.93
CA SER A 110 33.32 15.72 14.37
C SER A 110 31.84 15.81 14.74
N PHE A 111 31.12 16.81 14.24
CA PHE A 111 29.69 16.96 14.49
C PHE A 111 28.83 15.82 13.93
N ILE A 112 29.15 15.31 12.74
CA ILE A 112 28.43 14.16 12.15
C ILE A 112 28.65 12.90 12.99
N LEU A 113 29.87 12.68 13.47
CA LEU A 113 30.22 11.51 14.28
C LEU A 113 29.65 11.59 15.71
N GLU A 114 29.58 12.77 16.32
CA GLU A 114 28.95 12.98 17.63
C GLU A 114 27.43 12.78 17.58
N ALA A 115 26.78 13.16 16.47
CA ALA A 115 25.34 13.02 16.32
C ALA A 115 24.87 11.56 16.15
N GLU A 116 25.74 10.67 15.68
CA GLU A 116 25.44 9.27 15.38
C GLU A 116 26.23 8.34 16.32
N GLU A 117 26.00 8.46 17.63
CA GLU A 117 26.60 7.60 18.67
C GLU A 117 26.48 6.11 18.29
N GLY A 118 27.62 5.48 17.98
CA GLY A 118 27.73 4.03 17.75
C GLY A 118 27.79 3.57 16.29
N LEU A 119 27.73 4.47 15.30
CA LEU A 119 27.95 4.12 13.88
C LEU A 119 29.36 4.49 13.41
N ASP A 120 30.09 3.51 12.87
CA ASP A 120 31.41 3.76 12.27
C ASP A 120 31.35 4.50 10.93
N ILE A 121 30.23 4.37 10.22
CA ILE A 121 29.98 4.98 8.90
C ILE A 121 28.60 5.62 8.90
N SER A 122 28.56 6.90 8.55
CA SER A 122 27.32 7.65 8.44
C SER A 122 26.83 7.71 6.99
N SER A 123 25.52 7.69 6.82
CA SER A 123 24.87 7.96 5.52
C SER A 123 24.58 9.45 5.27
N THR A 124 24.89 10.29 6.26
CA THR A 124 24.77 11.75 6.20
C THR A 124 25.75 12.31 5.18
N VAL A 125 25.25 13.13 4.25
CA VAL A 125 26.07 13.70 3.17
C VAL A 125 26.59 15.07 3.58
N LEU A 126 27.90 15.28 3.43
CA LEU A 126 28.55 16.58 3.57
C LEU A 126 28.71 17.22 2.19
N THR A 127 28.06 18.35 1.94
CA THR A 127 28.21 19.09 0.68
C THR A 127 29.12 20.29 0.89
N VAL A 128 30.22 20.35 0.15
CA VAL A 128 31.18 21.45 0.12
C VAL A 128 31.08 22.15 -1.23
N GLU A 129 30.58 23.38 -1.23
CA GLU A 129 30.56 24.25 -2.41
C GLU A 129 31.79 25.14 -2.42
N LEU A 130 32.58 25.09 -3.50
CA LEU A 130 33.74 25.91 -3.74
C LEU A 130 33.53 26.75 -5.00
N ASN A 131 33.57 28.06 -4.86
CA ASN A 131 33.61 28.99 -5.98
C ASN A 131 34.97 29.68 -5.97
N GLY A 132 35.56 29.91 -7.14
CA GLY A 132 36.83 30.65 -7.19
C GLY A 132 37.44 30.75 -8.58
N PRO A 133 38.47 31.60 -8.73
CA PRO A 133 39.20 31.70 -9.99
C PRO A 133 39.98 30.39 -10.20
N GLN A 134 40.01 29.90 -11.44
CA GLN A 134 40.69 28.66 -11.84
C GLN A 134 40.09 27.33 -11.30
N LEU A 135 38.89 27.36 -10.70
CA LEU A 135 38.17 26.12 -10.36
C LEU A 135 37.41 25.59 -11.59
N PRO A 136 37.44 24.27 -11.83
CA PRO A 136 36.63 23.66 -12.88
C PRO A 136 35.16 23.65 -12.50
N MET A 137 34.31 23.53 -13.51
CA MET A 137 32.88 23.36 -13.34
C MET A 137 32.56 21.87 -13.17
N LEU A 138 32.68 21.35 -11.94
CA LEU A 138 32.67 19.91 -11.70
C LEU A 138 32.05 19.58 -10.33
N THR A 139 31.27 18.49 -10.27
CA THR A 139 30.76 17.95 -9.01
C THR A 139 31.28 16.52 -8.82
N LEU A 140 32.01 16.30 -7.73
CA LEU A 140 32.60 15.01 -7.38
C LEU A 140 32.02 14.51 -6.06
N VAL A 141 31.77 13.21 -5.95
CA VAL A 141 31.34 12.57 -4.69
C VAL A 141 32.46 11.67 -4.20
N ASP A 142 33.10 12.05 -3.09
CA ASP A 142 34.09 11.20 -2.40
C ASP A 142 33.37 10.16 -1.56
N LEU A 143 33.57 8.89 -1.90
CA LEU A 143 33.06 7.77 -1.12
C LEU A 143 34.16 7.22 -0.19
N PRO A 144 33.80 6.64 0.97
CA PRO A 144 34.77 5.91 1.79
C PRO A 144 35.50 4.84 0.97
N GLY A 145 36.82 4.73 1.17
CA GLY A 145 37.63 3.76 0.44
C GLY A 145 37.38 2.32 0.93
N TYR A 146 37.43 1.34 0.03
CA TYR A 146 37.23 -0.05 0.40
C TYR A 146 38.34 -0.56 1.34
N THR A 147 37.95 -1.29 2.39
CA THR A 147 38.85 -1.90 3.38
C THR A 147 38.62 -3.41 3.44
N GLN A 148 39.71 -4.20 3.51
CA GLN A 148 39.63 -5.66 3.66
C GLN A 148 39.81 -6.12 5.12
N THR A 149 40.44 -5.30 5.96
CA THR A 149 40.84 -5.67 7.32
C THR A 149 40.22 -4.74 8.35
N HIS A 150 39.79 -5.29 9.49
CA HIS A 150 39.32 -4.50 10.62
C HIS A 150 40.51 -3.75 11.26
N SER A 151 40.45 -2.42 11.28
CA SER A 151 41.36 -1.62 12.12
C SER A 151 40.94 -1.76 13.59
N GLN A 152 41.88 -1.68 14.54
CA GLN A 152 41.54 -1.67 15.96
C GLN A 152 40.60 -0.49 16.27
N GLY A 153 39.40 -0.79 16.78
CA GLY A 153 38.36 0.20 17.10
C GLY A 153 37.18 0.27 16.14
N GLN A 154 37.14 -0.53 15.06
CA GLN A 154 35.99 -0.63 14.15
C GLN A 154 35.14 -1.89 14.41
N SER A 155 33.84 -1.78 14.15
CA SER A 155 32.89 -2.89 14.10
C SER A 155 33.27 -3.90 13.03
N LYS A 156 32.83 -5.15 13.21
CA LYS A 156 32.96 -6.19 12.18
C LYS A 156 32.13 -5.89 10.92
N THR A 157 31.19 -4.94 10.98
CA THR A 157 30.30 -4.60 9.86
C THR A 157 30.84 -3.50 8.94
N THR A 158 31.89 -2.76 9.34
CA THR A 158 32.39 -1.58 8.62
C THR A 158 32.65 -1.83 7.13
N PRO A 159 33.33 -2.93 6.69
CA PRO A 159 33.53 -3.17 5.26
C PRO A 159 32.23 -3.36 4.47
N HIS A 160 31.23 -3.99 5.09
CA HIS A 160 29.90 -4.18 4.50
C HIS A 160 29.17 -2.85 4.37
N ASP A 161 29.23 -2.01 5.40
CA ASP A 161 28.60 -0.70 5.44
C ASP A 161 29.19 0.25 4.37
N ILE A 162 30.52 0.22 4.15
CA ILE A 162 31.18 0.96 3.05
C ILE A 162 30.66 0.47 1.70
N ALA A 163 30.64 -0.84 1.49
CA ALA A 163 30.18 -1.42 0.23
C ALA A 163 28.70 -1.11 -0.03
N GLN A 164 27.86 -1.13 1.00
CA GLN A 164 26.44 -0.78 0.89
C GLN A 164 26.25 0.71 0.60
N LEU A 165 27.03 1.58 1.22
CA LEU A 165 27.01 3.02 0.96
C LEU A 165 27.44 3.32 -0.48
N ALA A 166 28.57 2.75 -0.92
CA ALA A 166 29.05 2.91 -2.29
C ALA A 166 28.06 2.34 -3.31
N ALA A 167 27.45 1.19 -3.03
CA ALA A 167 26.43 0.58 -3.87
C ALA A 167 25.24 1.50 -4.15
N ARG A 168 24.82 2.36 -3.20
CA ARG A 168 23.72 3.32 -3.43
C ARG A 168 24.06 4.31 -4.55
N TYR A 169 25.29 4.83 -4.57
CA TYR A 169 25.75 5.77 -5.59
C TYR A 169 26.07 5.07 -6.91
N LEU A 170 26.66 3.88 -6.86
CA LEU A 170 27.01 3.10 -8.04
C LEU A 170 25.78 2.50 -8.74
N ALA A 171 24.69 2.22 -8.02
CA ALA A 171 23.44 1.73 -8.59
C ALA A 171 22.70 2.79 -9.42
N GLU A 172 23.00 4.08 -9.23
CA GLU A 172 22.40 5.13 -10.04
C GLU A 172 22.94 5.09 -11.48
N PRO A 173 22.06 4.98 -12.50
CA PRO A 173 22.49 4.80 -13.90
C PRO A 173 23.20 6.04 -14.46
N ARG A 174 22.90 7.22 -13.92
CA ARG A 174 23.48 8.51 -14.31
C ARG A 174 24.75 8.86 -13.51
N THR A 175 25.35 7.92 -12.78
CA THR A 175 26.62 8.17 -12.08
C THR A 175 27.79 7.67 -12.93
N ILE A 176 28.74 8.56 -13.23
CA ILE A 176 30.07 8.22 -13.76
C ILE A 176 30.92 7.69 -12.61
N ILE A 177 31.57 6.57 -12.83
CA ILE A 177 32.41 5.92 -11.81
C ILE A 177 33.85 6.32 -12.09
N LEU A 178 34.48 7.02 -11.15
CA LEU A 178 35.90 7.35 -11.19
C LEU A 178 36.66 6.37 -10.31
N ALA A 179 37.27 5.35 -10.94
CA ALA A 179 38.00 4.30 -10.25
C ALA A 179 39.46 4.74 -10.02
N VAL A 180 39.85 4.98 -8.77
CA VAL A 180 41.20 5.42 -8.40
C VAL A 180 42.00 4.22 -7.90
N ILE A 181 42.96 3.78 -8.70
CA ILE A 181 43.73 2.55 -8.46
C ILE A 181 45.23 2.87 -8.52
N PRO A 182 46.02 2.52 -7.50
CA PRO A 182 47.46 2.73 -7.55
C PRO A 182 48.10 1.69 -8.48
N VAL A 183 49.12 2.10 -9.24
CA VAL A 183 49.72 1.27 -10.30
C VAL A 183 50.48 0.05 -9.74
N ASN A 184 50.94 0.14 -8.50
CA ASN A 184 51.65 -0.93 -7.81
C ASN A 184 50.77 -2.10 -7.33
N LYS A 185 49.45 -2.04 -7.57
CA LYS A 185 48.52 -3.11 -7.22
C LYS A 185 48.00 -3.79 -8.48
N ASP A 186 47.85 -5.12 -8.40
CA ASP A 186 47.20 -5.88 -9.45
C ASP A 186 45.74 -5.45 -9.64
N PHE A 187 45.40 -5.19 -10.90
CA PHE A 187 44.08 -4.69 -11.28
C PHE A 187 42.96 -5.71 -11.00
N GLU A 188 43.24 -7.01 -11.19
CA GLU A 188 42.24 -8.09 -11.04
C GLU A 188 41.92 -8.42 -9.57
N THR A 189 42.90 -8.28 -8.67
CA THR A 189 42.72 -8.57 -7.24
C THR A 189 42.15 -7.38 -6.47
N ASN A 190 42.01 -6.22 -7.13
CA ASN A 190 41.54 -5.00 -6.51
C ASN A 190 40.06 -5.08 -6.10
N VAL A 191 39.76 -4.75 -4.84
CA VAL A 191 38.41 -4.82 -4.28
C VAL A 191 37.49 -3.82 -4.96
N ALA A 192 37.97 -2.60 -5.21
CA ALA A 192 37.19 -1.58 -5.89
C ALA A 192 36.73 -2.07 -7.26
N VAL A 193 37.60 -2.71 -8.04
CA VAL A 193 37.26 -3.26 -9.37
C VAL A 193 36.19 -4.34 -9.28
N GLN A 194 36.29 -5.25 -8.29
CA GLN A 194 35.27 -6.28 -8.07
C GLN A 194 33.90 -5.68 -7.75
N HIS A 195 33.84 -4.61 -6.96
CA HIS A 195 32.59 -3.91 -6.68
C HIS A 195 32.07 -3.14 -7.88
N ILE A 196 32.94 -2.48 -8.66
CA ILE A 196 32.55 -1.73 -9.86
C ILE A 196 31.96 -2.66 -10.92
N ARG A 197 32.58 -3.82 -11.18
CA ARG A 197 32.09 -4.80 -12.17
C ARG A 197 30.68 -5.31 -11.88
N ARG A 198 30.23 -5.29 -10.62
CA ARG A 198 28.83 -5.65 -10.26
C ARG A 198 27.80 -4.65 -10.77
N PHE A 199 28.20 -3.40 -11.04
CA PHE A 199 27.31 -2.31 -11.45
C PHE A 199 27.61 -1.79 -12.87
N ASP A 200 28.80 -2.07 -13.41
CA ASP A 200 29.24 -1.67 -14.75
C ASP A 200 30.14 -2.77 -15.34
N GLU A 201 29.55 -3.92 -15.69
CA GLU A 201 30.25 -5.05 -16.28
C GLU A 201 30.86 -4.72 -17.64
N ASP A 202 30.14 -3.94 -18.46
CA ASP A 202 30.58 -3.49 -19.78
C ASP A 202 31.59 -2.33 -19.74
N GLY A 203 31.86 -1.74 -18.57
CA GLY A 203 32.77 -0.60 -18.42
C GLY A 203 32.34 0.66 -19.17
N LYS A 204 31.03 0.86 -19.38
CA LYS A 204 30.47 1.95 -20.20
C LYS A 204 30.58 3.32 -19.54
N ARG A 205 30.51 3.35 -18.21
CA ARG A 205 30.43 4.60 -17.43
C ARG A 205 31.56 4.71 -16.40
N THR A 206 32.57 3.86 -16.50
CA THR A 206 33.73 3.82 -15.61
C THR A 206 34.95 4.42 -16.30
N LEU A 207 35.56 5.44 -15.68
CA LEU A 207 36.86 5.99 -16.03
C LEU A 207 37.86 5.55 -14.95
N CYS A 208 38.97 4.93 -15.36
CA CYS A 208 40.01 4.50 -14.42
C CYS A 208 41.16 5.50 -14.36
N VAL A 209 41.52 5.92 -13.15
CA VAL A 209 42.67 6.80 -12.87
C VAL A 209 43.74 6.00 -12.13
N LEU A 210 44.87 5.82 -12.80
CA LEU A 210 46.06 5.18 -12.28
C LEU A 210 46.91 6.19 -11.49
N THR A 211 47.20 5.87 -10.24
CA THR A 211 47.96 6.75 -9.32
C THR A 211 49.27 6.12 -8.86
N LYS A 212 50.16 6.93 -8.30
CA LYS A 212 51.47 6.51 -7.77
C LYS A 212 52.35 5.77 -8.80
N PRO A 213 52.55 6.30 -10.02
CA PRO A 213 53.43 5.69 -11.01
C PRO A 213 54.90 5.68 -10.57
N ASP A 214 55.26 6.55 -9.63
CA ASP A 214 56.58 6.71 -9.04
C ASP A 214 56.98 5.58 -8.06
N MET A 215 56.00 4.78 -7.61
CA MET A 215 56.20 3.66 -6.68
C MET A 215 56.53 2.35 -7.39
N LEU A 216 56.62 2.35 -8.72
CA LEU A 216 56.99 1.17 -9.49
C LEU A 216 58.50 0.96 -9.48
N ASP A 217 58.90 -0.31 -9.40
CA ASP A 217 60.31 -0.68 -9.54
C ASP A 217 60.75 -0.48 -11.01
N PRO A 218 61.95 0.09 -11.26
CA PRO A 218 62.45 0.27 -12.61
C PRO A 218 62.42 -1.04 -13.41
N GLY A 219 61.76 -1.03 -14.57
CA GLY A 219 61.56 -2.21 -15.42
C GLY A 219 60.17 -2.88 -15.31
N THR A 220 59.34 -2.53 -14.33
CA THR A 220 57.94 -2.99 -14.25
C THR A 220 56.94 -2.03 -14.90
N GLU A 221 57.42 -0.90 -15.42
CA GLU A 221 56.63 0.18 -16.02
C GLU A 221 55.84 -0.28 -17.27
N GLU A 222 56.33 -1.30 -18.00
CA GLU A 222 55.62 -1.89 -19.14
C GLU A 222 54.24 -2.47 -18.74
N GLN A 223 54.12 -3.05 -17.54
CA GLN A 223 52.85 -3.60 -17.04
C GLN A 223 51.81 -2.51 -16.76
N ALA A 224 52.27 -1.31 -16.39
CA ALA A 224 51.41 -0.15 -16.23
C ALA A 224 50.88 0.34 -17.57
N ILE A 225 51.74 0.37 -18.60
CA ILE A 225 51.39 0.75 -19.96
C ILE A 225 50.43 -0.26 -20.60
N GLU A 226 50.65 -1.57 -20.37
CA GLU A 226 49.72 -2.63 -20.76
C GLU A 226 48.34 -2.42 -20.11
N THR A 227 48.30 -2.04 -18.82
CA THR A 227 47.05 -1.73 -18.12
C THR A 227 46.36 -0.50 -18.70
N LEU A 228 47.13 0.54 -19.08
CA LEU A 228 46.61 1.73 -19.75
C LEU A 228 46.01 1.44 -21.13
N SER A 229 46.56 0.46 -21.85
CA SER A 229 46.04 0.04 -23.16
C SER A 229 44.68 -0.66 -23.09
N GLY A 230 44.16 -0.94 -21.88
CA GLY A 230 42.85 -1.54 -21.66
C GLY A 230 42.79 -3.06 -21.87
N GLN A 231 43.94 -3.74 -21.92
CA GLN A 231 44.00 -5.20 -22.07
C GLN A 231 43.46 -5.96 -20.85
N LYS A 232 43.62 -5.42 -19.62
CA LYS A 232 43.18 -6.09 -18.38
C LYS A 232 41.69 -5.89 -18.07
N MET A 233 41.13 -4.74 -18.42
CA MET A 233 39.69 -4.47 -18.35
C MET A 233 39.30 -3.51 -19.44
N HIS A 234 38.30 -3.89 -20.22
CA HIS A 234 37.76 -3.00 -21.24
C HIS A 234 36.93 -1.91 -20.57
N LEU A 235 37.37 -0.65 -20.72
CA LEU A 235 36.66 0.54 -20.24
C LEU A 235 36.40 1.45 -21.44
N VAL A 236 35.13 1.74 -21.71
CA VAL A 236 34.74 2.60 -22.85
C VAL A 236 35.26 4.02 -22.67
N ARG A 237 35.22 4.53 -21.43
CA ARG A 237 35.79 5.85 -21.09
C ARG A 237 37.31 5.80 -20.91
N GLY A 238 37.96 4.63 -21.01
CA GLY A 238 39.41 4.46 -21.01
C GLY A 238 40.11 4.64 -19.66
N TYR A 239 41.43 4.86 -19.74
CA TYR A 239 42.32 5.03 -18.60
C TYR A 239 42.98 6.41 -18.61
N HIS A 240 43.43 6.86 -17.44
CA HIS A 240 44.18 8.09 -17.25
C HIS A 240 45.25 7.90 -16.18
N ILE A 241 46.47 8.40 -16.39
CA ILE A 241 47.56 8.30 -15.40
C ILE A 241 47.90 9.66 -14.80
N ILE A 242 48.11 9.68 -13.48
CA ILE A 242 48.49 10.90 -12.76
C ILE A 242 49.65 10.66 -11.81
N LYS A 243 50.46 11.69 -11.58
CA LYS A 243 51.44 11.70 -10.50
C LYS A 243 51.02 12.73 -9.47
N ASN A 244 50.78 12.26 -8.25
CA ASN A 244 50.40 13.12 -7.13
C ASN A 244 51.60 13.34 -6.18
N LYS A 245 51.39 14.12 -5.11
CA LYS A 245 52.38 14.37 -4.07
C LYS A 245 52.79 13.06 -3.39
N ASN A 246 54.09 12.88 -3.26
CA ASN A 246 54.66 11.79 -2.48
C ASN A 246 54.58 12.11 -0.97
N ASN A 247 54.80 11.11 -0.11
CA ASN A 247 54.79 11.33 1.35
C ASN A 247 55.80 12.40 1.78
N GLN A 248 56.96 12.43 1.13
CA GLN A 248 58.02 13.41 1.40
C GLN A 248 57.62 14.81 0.94
N GLU A 249 57.06 14.93 -0.26
CA GLU A 249 56.54 16.21 -0.80
C GLU A 249 55.34 16.74 -0.01
N CYS A 250 54.59 15.85 0.64
CA CYS A 250 53.56 16.23 1.60
C CYS A 250 54.14 16.84 2.88
N LEU A 251 55.26 16.29 3.39
CA LEU A 251 55.96 16.82 4.57
C LEU A 251 56.62 18.17 4.26
N ASP A 252 57.16 18.31 3.05
CA ASP A 252 57.81 19.54 2.58
C ASP A 252 56.81 20.68 2.29
N GLY A 253 55.50 20.37 2.27
CA GLY A 253 54.46 21.37 2.09
C GLY A 253 54.40 21.95 0.67
N ASP A 254 54.78 21.16 -0.35
CA ASP A 254 54.85 21.62 -1.74
C ASP A 254 53.54 22.27 -2.22
N SER A 255 53.65 23.40 -2.92
CA SER A 255 52.49 24.08 -3.49
C SER A 255 51.90 23.30 -4.68
N ARG A 256 50.62 23.52 -4.99
CA ARG A 256 49.93 22.89 -6.14
C ARG A 256 50.69 23.11 -7.46
N GLU A 257 51.21 24.32 -7.66
CA GLU A 257 51.96 24.70 -8.86
C GLU A 257 53.29 23.95 -8.98
N LEU A 258 53.99 23.75 -7.87
CA LEU A 258 55.23 22.96 -7.85
C LEU A 258 54.95 21.49 -8.15
N THR A 259 53.87 20.92 -7.61
CA THR A 259 53.46 19.55 -7.91
C THR A 259 53.14 19.36 -9.40
N LEU A 260 52.42 20.29 -10.03
CA LEU A 260 52.11 20.23 -11.47
C LEU A 260 53.37 20.31 -12.35
N LYS A 261 54.35 21.13 -11.96
CA LYS A 261 55.66 21.18 -12.64
C LYS A 261 56.42 19.86 -12.51
N LYS A 262 56.47 19.29 -11.30
CA LYS A 262 57.11 18.00 -11.05
C LYS A 262 56.42 16.84 -11.77
N GLU A 263 55.09 16.90 -11.93
CA GLU A 263 54.30 15.96 -12.71
C GLU A 263 54.67 16.05 -14.19
N SER A 264 54.73 17.26 -14.75
CA SER A 264 55.10 17.48 -16.15
C SER A 264 56.50 16.91 -16.46
N ILE A 265 57.49 17.22 -15.60
CA ILE A 265 58.87 16.71 -15.71
C ILE A 265 58.93 15.18 -15.60
N PHE A 266 58.03 14.56 -14.84
CA PHE A 266 57.98 13.10 -14.71
C PHE A 266 57.46 12.44 -16.00
N PHE A 267 56.37 12.97 -16.56
CA PHE A 267 55.75 12.43 -17.78
C PHE A 267 56.53 12.75 -19.07
N GLU A 268 57.54 13.61 -19.02
CA GLU A 268 58.50 13.83 -20.11
C GLU A 268 59.52 12.69 -20.24
N LYS A 269 59.71 11.86 -19.21
CA LYS A 269 60.68 10.76 -19.22
C LYS A 269 60.07 9.49 -19.82
N ALA A 270 60.86 8.75 -20.59
CA ALA A 270 60.49 7.40 -21.01
C ALA A 270 60.36 6.47 -19.79
N PRO A 271 59.39 5.52 -19.78
CA PRO A 271 58.48 5.16 -20.87
C PRO A 271 57.16 5.96 -20.90
N TRP A 272 56.98 6.92 -19.99
CA TRP A 272 55.75 7.70 -19.83
C TRP A 272 55.57 8.82 -20.88
N SER A 273 56.65 9.17 -21.58
CA SER A 273 56.64 10.10 -22.71
C SER A 273 55.71 9.67 -23.84
N ASP A 274 55.58 8.37 -24.05
CA ASP A 274 54.93 7.78 -25.23
C ASP A 274 53.40 7.73 -25.07
N ILE A 275 52.90 7.94 -23.85
CA ILE A 275 51.47 8.02 -23.55
C ILE A 275 50.89 9.33 -24.11
N CYS A 276 49.67 9.26 -24.64
CA CYS A 276 48.97 10.42 -25.18
C CYS A 276 48.81 11.53 -24.12
N VAL A 277 48.98 12.79 -24.54
CA VAL A 277 48.87 13.95 -23.65
C VAL A 277 47.47 14.06 -23.02
N THR A 278 46.43 13.56 -23.69
CA THR A 278 45.04 13.55 -23.19
C THR A 278 44.78 12.48 -22.12
N GLU A 279 45.70 11.54 -21.95
CA GLU A 279 45.57 10.39 -21.03
C GLU A 279 46.53 10.48 -19.85
N LYS A 280 47.29 11.58 -19.74
CA LYS A 280 48.27 11.80 -18.67
C LYS A 280 48.18 13.19 -18.07
N GLY A 281 48.45 13.26 -16.77
CA GLY A 281 48.54 14.50 -16.02
C GLY A 281 47.22 15.00 -15.45
N ILE A 282 47.30 15.74 -14.35
CA ILE A 282 46.15 16.29 -13.64
C ILE A 282 45.37 17.33 -14.47
N PRO A 283 46.01 18.29 -15.19
CA PRO A 283 45.26 19.29 -15.96
C PRO A 283 44.37 18.65 -17.04
N SER A 284 44.90 17.67 -17.77
CA SER A 284 44.15 16.95 -18.79
C SER A 284 43.01 16.12 -18.19
N LEU A 285 43.22 15.51 -17.01
CA LEU A 285 42.16 14.79 -16.30
C LEU A 285 40.98 15.71 -15.96
N ILE A 286 41.24 16.94 -15.49
CA ILE A 286 40.19 17.90 -15.15
C ILE A 286 39.38 18.28 -16.39
N GLU A 287 40.04 18.54 -17.53
CA GLU A 287 39.37 18.83 -18.80
C GLU A 287 38.50 17.67 -19.25
N ARG A 288 39.04 16.44 -19.19
CA ARG A 288 38.32 15.21 -19.53
C ARG A 288 37.11 15.01 -18.63
N LEU A 289 37.26 15.04 -17.31
CA LEU A 289 36.14 14.91 -16.36
C LEU A 289 35.05 15.95 -16.58
N THR A 290 35.43 17.18 -16.92
CA THR A 290 34.49 18.27 -17.20
C THR A 290 33.71 18.01 -18.50
N ALA A 291 34.40 17.54 -19.55
CA ALA A 291 33.76 17.17 -20.83
C ALA A 291 32.79 15.99 -20.65
N GLU A 292 33.24 14.93 -19.98
CA GLU A 292 32.47 13.71 -19.72
C GLU A 292 31.19 14.01 -18.92
N LEU A 293 31.29 14.83 -17.86
CA LEU A 293 30.11 15.24 -17.08
C LEU A 293 29.16 16.11 -17.91
N SER A 294 29.69 17.02 -18.72
CA SER A 294 28.89 17.91 -19.57
C SER A 294 28.11 17.13 -20.62
N GLU A 295 28.76 16.18 -21.29
CA GLU A 295 28.14 15.31 -22.29
C GLU A 295 27.05 14.43 -21.66
N GLN A 296 27.33 13.84 -20.50
CA GLN A 296 26.35 13.02 -19.80
C GLN A 296 25.13 13.83 -19.34
N VAL A 297 25.33 15.07 -18.87
CA VAL A 297 24.23 15.97 -18.53
C VAL A 297 23.37 16.27 -19.75
N GLU A 298 23.98 16.54 -20.91
CA GLU A 298 23.25 16.85 -22.14
C GLU A 298 22.39 15.68 -22.63
N GLN A 299 22.97 14.47 -22.64
CA GLN A 299 22.26 13.25 -23.05
C GLN A 299 21.09 12.92 -22.10
N GLU A 300 21.30 13.08 -20.80
CA GLU A 300 20.33 12.70 -19.77
C GLU A 300 19.34 13.82 -19.39
N PHE A 301 19.55 15.07 -19.84
CA PHE A 301 18.73 16.21 -19.44
C PHE A 301 17.23 15.98 -19.73
N SER A 302 16.93 15.45 -20.92
CA SER A 302 15.56 15.10 -21.32
C SER A 302 14.99 13.93 -20.52
N GLY A 303 15.85 12.99 -20.11
CA GLY A 303 15.51 11.87 -19.24
C GLY A 303 15.12 12.34 -17.85
N ILE A 304 15.91 13.22 -17.24
CA ILE A 304 15.63 13.83 -15.93
C ILE A 304 14.27 14.53 -15.96
N LYS A 305 13.96 15.31 -17.01
CA LYS A 305 12.66 15.96 -17.15
C LYS A 305 11.50 14.95 -17.21
N ARG A 306 11.62 13.89 -18.02
CA ARG A 306 10.60 12.84 -18.13
C ARG A 306 10.39 12.11 -16.81
N ASP A 307 11.46 11.77 -16.11
CA ASP A 307 11.39 11.07 -14.83
C ASP A 307 10.76 11.95 -13.75
N SER A 308 11.10 13.25 -13.70
CA SER A 308 10.48 14.22 -12.80
C SER A 308 8.98 14.33 -13.01
N ILE A 309 8.52 14.44 -14.27
CA ILE A 309 7.09 14.54 -14.60
C ILE A 309 6.36 13.24 -14.24
N LYS A 310 6.94 12.09 -14.59
CA LYS A 310 6.36 10.78 -14.25
C LYS A 310 6.24 10.61 -12.74
N ARG A 311 7.30 10.95 -12.00
CA ARG A 311 7.31 10.84 -10.54
C ARG A 311 6.30 11.79 -9.89
N LYS A 312 6.18 13.02 -10.40
CA LYS A 312 5.15 13.98 -9.94
C LYS A 312 3.75 13.36 -10.07
N ARG A 313 3.40 12.81 -11.24
CA ARG A 313 2.09 12.16 -11.46
C ARG A 313 1.84 11.00 -10.50
N GLU A 314 2.84 10.15 -10.27
CA GLU A 314 2.72 9.04 -9.31
C GLU A 314 2.44 9.53 -7.89
N LEU A 315 3.08 10.64 -7.47
CA LEU A 315 2.82 11.24 -6.15
C LEU A 315 1.46 11.92 -6.08
N GLU A 316 1.02 12.58 -7.16
CA GLU A 316 -0.32 13.18 -7.27
C GLU A 316 -1.43 12.12 -7.20
N ASP A 317 -1.23 10.97 -7.86
CA ASP A 317 -2.14 9.83 -7.78
C ASP A 317 -2.19 9.25 -6.35
N GLN A 318 -1.03 9.14 -5.68
CA GLN A 318 -0.97 8.72 -4.28
C GLN A 318 -1.69 9.71 -3.36
N LEU A 319 -1.49 11.01 -3.58
CA LEU A 319 -2.16 12.07 -2.83
C LEU A 319 -3.68 12.02 -3.03
N THR A 320 -4.13 11.79 -4.26
CA THR A 320 -5.55 11.68 -4.61
C THR A 320 -6.21 10.48 -3.90
N ARG A 321 -5.50 9.34 -3.79
CA ARG A 321 -5.98 8.16 -3.05
C ARG A 321 -6.13 8.40 -1.55
N LEU A 322 -5.33 9.31 -0.97
CA LEU A 322 -5.43 9.68 0.45
C LEU A 322 -6.60 10.63 0.74
N GLY A 323 -7.29 11.11 -0.29
CA GLY A 323 -8.43 12.01 -0.17
C GLY A 323 -8.04 13.46 0.17
N PRO A 324 -9.04 14.36 0.21
CA PRO A 324 -8.83 15.79 0.40
C PRO A 324 -8.27 16.11 1.80
N GLU A 325 -7.53 17.21 1.90
CA GLU A 325 -7.10 17.74 3.19
C GLU A 325 -8.30 18.30 3.94
N ILE A 326 -8.49 17.81 5.16
CA ILE A 326 -9.63 18.17 6.00
C ILE A 326 -9.16 19.26 6.96
N SER A 327 -9.22 20.51 6.53
CA SER A 327 -8.72 21.64 7.31
C SER A 327 -9.81 22.32 8.14
N THR A 328 -11.02 22.45 7.59
CA THR A 328 -12.14 23.15 8.25
C THR A 328 -13.30 22.22 8.62
N ASP A 329 -14.05 22.60 9.65
CA ASP A 329 -15.24 21.84 10.08
C ASP A 329 -16.38 21.88 9.04
N LEU A 330 -16.43 22.93 8.21
CA LEU A 330 -17.35 23.00 7.08
C LEU A 330 -17.00 21.99 5.98
N GLU A 331 -15.70 21.85 5.65
CA GLU A 331 -15.22 20.84 4.71
C GLU A 331 -15.47 19.42 5.23
N LYS A 332 -15.30 19.17 6.53
CA LYS A 332 -15.66 17.89 7.18
C LYS A 332 -17.12 17.56 6.98
N SER A 333 -18.00 18.52 7.28
CA SER A 333 -19.45 18.34 7.16
C SER A 333 -19.86 18.03 5.72
N ASN A 334 -19.34 18.82 4.76
CA ASN A 334 -19.62 18.60 3.34
C ASN A 334 -19.09 17.24 2.83
N LEU A 335 -17.88 16.86 3.25
CA LEU A 335 -17.29 15.57 2.89
C LEU A 335 -18.11 14.41 3.46
N LEU A 336 -18.53 14.52 4.72
CA LEU A 336 -19.36 13.53 5.39
C LEU A 336 -20.71 13.37 4.70
N GLN A 337 -21.42 14.47 4.45
CA GLN A 337 -22.71 14.47 3.76
C GLN A 337 -22.60 13.86 2.35
N ARG A 338 -21.57 14.22 1.59
CA ARG A 338 -21.34 13.66 0.25
C ARG A 338 -21.09 12.16 0.29
N ASN A 339 -20.26 11.69 1.21
CA ASN A 339 -19.97 10.27 1.36
C ASN A 339 -21.19 9.48 1.82
N ILE A 340 -21.94 9.98 2.82
CA ILE A 340 -23.19 9.35 3.27
C ILE A 340 -24.19 9.28 2.13
N TYR A 341 -24.41 10.37 1.39
CA TYR A 341 -25.34 10.38 0.26
C TYR A 341 -24.96 9.34 -0.81
N ASN A 342 -23.68 9.28 -1.19
CA ASN A 342 -23.21 8.31 -2.17
C ASN A 342 -23.34 6.87 -1.68
N PHE A 343 -23.00 6.62 -0.40
CA PHE A 343 -23.16 5.32 0.24
C PHE A 343 -24.62 4.89 0.27
N VAL A 344 -25.51 5.72 0.79
CA VAL A 344 -26.95 5.45 0.91
C VAL A 344 -27.58 5.21 -0.46
N LYS A 345 -27.26 6.05 -1.45
CA LYS A 345 -27.71 5.85 -2.84
C LYS A 345 -27.31 4.48 -3.39
N GLN A 346 -26.08 4.05 -3.09
CA GLN A 346 -25.58 2.75 -3.54
C GLN A 346 -26.26 1.59 -2.81
N ILE A 347 -26.48 1.70 -1.50
CA ILE A 347 -27.21 0.70 -0.72
C ILE A 347 -28.64 0.58 -1.21
N LYS A 348 -29.35 1.70 -1.41
CA LYS A 348 -30.70 1.72 -1.96
C LYS A 348 -30.78 0.99 -3.30
N SER A 349 -29.86 1.28 -4.21
CA SER A 349 -29.76 0.56 -5.49
C SER A 349 -29.61 -0.95 -5.33
N LEU A 350 -28.84 -1.42 -4.34
CA LEU A 350 -28.67 -2.86 -4.08
C LEU A 350 -29.94 -3.48 -3.46
N VAL A 351 -30.57 -2.78 -2.51
CA VAL A 351 -31.82 -3.19 -1.85
C VAL A 351 -32.96 -3.29 -2.86
N ASP A 352 -33.06 -2.34 -3.78
CA ASP A 352 -34.05 -2.31 -4.86
C ASP A 352 -33.79 -3.35 -5.97
N GLY A 353 -32.63 -4.03 -5.95
CA GLY A 353 -32.27 -5.03 -6.97
C GLY A 353 -31.64 -4.46 -8.25
N HIS A 354 -31.26 -3.19 -8.26
CA HIS A 354 -30.61 -2.53 -9.39
C HIS A 354 -29.08 -2.73 -9.36
N TYR A 355 -28.59 -3.86 -9.89
CA TYR A 355 -27.18 -4.25 -9.82
C TYR A 355 -26.28 -3.74 -10.96
N SER A 356 -26.87 -3.33 -12.09
CA SER A 356 -26.13 -3.01 -13.33
C SER A 356 -25.17 -1.81 -13.21
N GLY A 357 -25.44 -0.85 -12.33
CA GLY A 357 -24.63 0.38 -12.20
C GLY A 357 -23.51 0.34 -11.16
N GLY A 358 -23.46 -0.70 -10.30
CA GLY A 358 -22.63 -0.70 -9.09
C GLY A 358 -21.25 -1.35 -9.22
N GLY A 359 -21.04 -2.21 -10.22
CA GLY A 359 -19.80 -2.98 -10.38
C GLY A 359 -19.45 -3.86 -9.17
N PHE A 360 -20.44 -4.30 -8.40
CA PHE A 360 -20.28 -5.21 -7.26
C PHE A 360 -20.43 -6.67 -7.73
N PRO A 361 -19.72 -7.62 -7.11
CA PRO A 361 -19.87 -9.04 -7.42
C PRO A 361 -21.24 -9.57 -6.98
N GLU A 362 -21.61 -10.74 -7.48
CA GLU A 362 -22.89 -11.41 -7.18
C GLU A 362 -23.11 -11.63 -5.67
N ASP A 363 -22.03 -11.78 -4.89
CA ASP A 363 -22.08 -11.90 -3.42
C ASP A 363 -22.75 -10.70 -2.72
N CYS A 364 -22.82 -9.54 -3.39
CA CYS A 364 -23.44 -8.32 -2.88
C CYS A 364 -24.91 -8.16 -3.32
N PHE A 365 -25.51 -9.14 -3.99
CA PHE A 365 -26.91 -9.09 -4.44
C PHE A 365 -27.86 -9.37 -3.27
N ILE A 366 -28.03 -8.36 -2.42
CA ILE A 366 -28.77 -8.46 -1.16
C ILE A 366 -30.20 -9.00 -1.35
N ARG A 367 -30.93 -8.52 -2.37
CA ARG A 367 -32.31 -8.95 -2.65
C ARG A 367 -32.40 -10.44 -2.93
N ALA A 368 -31.52 -10.96 -3.78
CA ALA A 368 -31.49 -12.39 -4.12
C ALA A 368 -31.15 -13.26 -2.90
N ARG A 369 -30.22 -12.81 -2.06
CA ARG A 369 -29.82 -13.53 -0.83
C ARG A 369 -30.93 -13.54 0.22
N ILE A 370 -31.60 -12.41 0.43
CA ILE A 370 -32.73 -12.29 1.35
C ILE A 370 -33.92 -13.13 0.88
N GLN A 371 -34.23 -13.13 -0.43
CA GLN A 371 -35.30 -13.98 -0.97
C GLN A 371 -35.03 -15.47 -0.71
N LYS A 372 -33.80 -15.94 -0.96
CA LYS A 372 -33.39 -17.31 -0.65
C LYS A 372 -33.48 -17.62 0.85
N LEU A 373 -33.17 -16.64 1.69
CA LEU A 373 -33.29 -16.77 3.14
C LEU A 373 -34.76 -16.92 3.57
N HIS A 374 -35.68 -16.14 2.99
CA HIS A 374 -37.13 -16.28 3.22
C HIS A 374 -37.65 -17.66 2.79
N GLU A 375 -37.24 -18.16 1.62
CA GLU A 375 -37.62 -19.49 1.14
C GLU A 375 -37.12 -20.63 2.07
N ASN A 376 -35.92 -20.47 2.64
CA ASN A 376 -35.39 -21.41 3.60
C ASN A 376 -36.17 -21.39 4.92
N PHE A 377 -36.45 -20.18 5.43
CA PHE A 377 -37.23 -19.99 6.65
C PHE A 377 -38.64 -20.58 6.51
N HIS A 378 -39.31 -20.30 5.39
CA HIS A 378 -40.62 -20.88 5.07
C HIS A 378 -40.58 -22.41 5.13
N ARG A 379 -39.63 -23.04 4.44
CA ARG A 379 -39.50 -24.52 4.43
C ARG A 379 -39.22 -25.08 5.82
N GLN A 380 -38.41 -24.40 6.63
CA GLN A 380 -38.08 -24.83 8.00
C GLN A 380 -39.31 -24.78 8.90
N VAL A 381 -40.05 -23.66 8.91
CA VAL A 381 -41.25 -23.52 9.76
C VAL A 381 -42.31 -24.55 9.38
N ILE A 382 -42.57 -24.76 8.09
CA ILE A 382 -43.54 -25.76 7.63
C ILE A 382 -43.12 -27.19 8.01
N ALA A 383 -41.84 -27.54 7.85
CA ALA A 383 -41.33 -28.86 8.21
C ALA A 383 -41.38 -29.12 9.72
N ILE A 384 -40.96 -28.14 10.53
CA ILE A 384 -41.04 -28.21 12.01
C ILE A 384 -42.49 -28.36 12.44
N THR A 385 -43.39 -27.57 11.85
CA THR A 385 -44.83 -27.64 12.16
C THR A 385 -45.40 -29.03 11.92
N ALA A 386 -45.12 -29.65 10.76
CA ALA A 386 -45.58 -30.99 10.45
C ALA A 386 -45.02 -32.05 11.42
N SER A 387 -43.70 -32.01 11.67
CA SER A 387 -43.02 -32.94 12.57
C SER A 387 -43.53 -32.85 14.01
N VAL A 388 -43.72 -31.63 14.53
CA VAL A 388 -44.19 -31.43 15.90
C VAL A 388 -45.59 -32.01 16.04
N ILE A 389 -46.50 -31.72 15.10
CA ILE A 389 -47.87 -32.26 15.12
C ILE A 389 -47.87 -33.79 15.05
N ASP A 390 -46.95 -34.39 14.29
CA ASP A 390 -46.81 -35.85 14.22
C ASP A 390 -46.39 -36.47 15.56
N ASP A 391 -45.53 -35.81 16.31
CA ASP A 391 -45.02 -36.25 17.61
C ASP A 391 -45.93 -35.87 18.81
N LEU A 392 -46.96 -35.04 18.59
CA LEU A 392 -47.88 -34.60 19.65
C LEU A 392 -48.58 -35.79 20.32
N LYS A 393 -48.56 -35.78 21.64
CA LYS A 393 -49.28 -36.74 22.48
C LYS A 393 -50.74 -36.35 22.68
N VAL A 394 -51.47 -36.28 21.58
CA VAL A 394 -52.86 -35.79 21.53
C VAL A 394 -53.76 -36.53 22.53
N LEU A 395 -53.61 -37.86 22.66
CA LEU A 395 -54.43 -38.66 23.58
C LEU A 395 -54.19 -38.29 25.06
N GLU A 396 -52.94 -38.13 25.49
CA GLU A 396 -52.60 -37.79 26.88
C GLU A 396 -53.18 -36.41 27.26
N VAL A 397 -53.05 -35.43 26.36
CA VAL A 397 -53.57 -34.07 26.59
C VAL A 397 -55.09 -34.06 26.63
N MET A 398 -55.76 -34.74 25.68
CA MET A 398 -57.22 -34.84 25.64
C MET A 398 -57.81 -35.51 26.90
N GLU A 399 -57.15 -36.52 27.44
CA GLU A 399 -57.56 -37.17 28.69
C GLU A 399 -57.34 -36.26 29.91
N ALA A 400 -56.21 -35.55 29.96
CA ALA A 400 -55.86 -34.65 31.06
C ALA A 400 -56.74 -33.40 31.15
N THR A 401 -57.18 -32.85 30.00
CA THR A 401 -57.97 -31.61 29.93
C THR A 401 -59.48 -31.86 29.88
N ARG A 402 -59.92 -33.11 30.05
CA ARG A 402 -61.33 -33.49 29.86
C ARG A 402 -62.22 -32.86 30.93
N GLY A 403 -63.03 -31.89 30.51
CA GLY A 403 -63.99 -31.17 31.35
C GLY A 403 -65.44 -31.67 31.22
N ARG A 404 -66.38 -30.73 31.10
CA ARG A 404 -67.83 -30.98 30.97
C ARG A 404 -68.26 -31.38 29.54
N GLU A 405 -67.32 -31.65 28.65
CA GLU A 405 -67.57 -31.92 27.22
C GLU A 405 -68.14 -33.33 27.01
N LEU A 406 -69.19 -33.44 26.18
CA LEU A 406 -69.83 -34.71 25.85
C LEU A 406 -69.02 -35.47 24.78
N LYS A 407 -69.19 -36.79 24.71
CA LYS A 407 -68.50 -37.65 23.74
C LYS A 407 -68.82 -37.17 22.30
N GLY A 408 -67.79 -36.91 21.49
CA GLY A 408 -67.91 -36.37 20.14
C GLY A 408 -67.92 -34.84 20.02
N MET A 409 -67.86 -34.10 21.13
CA MET A 409 -67.66 -32.64 21.11
C MET A 409 -66.17 -32.27 20.96
N PHE A 410 -65.89 -31.14 20.31
CA PHE A 410 -64.53 -30.61 20.18
C PHE A 410 -64.00 -30.11 21.53
N GLN A 411 -62.78 -30.50 21.87
CA GLN A 411 -62.13 -30.12 23.13
C GLN A 411 -61.28 -28.86 22.95
N GLN A 412 -61.82 -27.70 23.30
CA GLN A 412 -61.16 -26.41 23.03
C GLN A 412 -59.86 -26.24 23.84
N GLU A 413 -59.86 -26.66 25.11
CA GLU A 413 -58.70 -26.52 25.99
C GLU A 413 -57.52 -27.38 25.53
N ALA A 414 -57.80 -28.64 25.12
CA ALA A 414 -56.79 -29.52 24.54
C ALA A 414 -56.16 -28.91 23.29
N PHE A 415 -56.98 -28.30 22.43
CA PHE A 415 -56.50 -27.62 21.23
C PHE A 415 -55.62 -26.41 21.56
N VAL A 416 -55.98 -25.56 22.53
CA VAL A 416 -55.17 -24.39 22.92
C VAL A 416 -53.80 -24.81 23.46
N ILE A 417 -53.75 -25.84 24.31
CA ILE A 417 -52.48 -26.36 24.85
C ILE A 417 -51.60 -26.92 23.73
N LEU A 418 -52.15 -27.80 22.89
CA LEU A 418 -51.42 -28.37 21.74
C LEU A 418 -50.99 -27.28 20.75
N ALA A 419 -51.81 -26.24 20.58
CA ALA A 419 -51.49 -25.12 19.72
C ALA A 419 -50.30 -24.30 20.23
N SER A 420 -50.26 -24.02 21.53
CA SER A 420 -49.13 -23.31 22.14
C SER A 420 -47.81 -24.08 21.99
N GLU A 421 -47.85 -25.41 22.11
CA GLU A 421 -46.68 -26.28 21.94
C GLU A 421 -46.12 -26.24 20.50
N VAL A 422 -46.99 -26.16 19.49
CA VAL A 422 -46.58 -26.03 18.08
C VAL A 422 -45.98 -24.65 17.80
N VAL A 423 -46.64 -23.57 18.23
CA VAL A 423 -46.20 -22.19 17.99
C VAL A 423 -44.89 -21.89 18.70
N GLU A 424 -44.67 -22.39 19.91
CA GLU A 424 -43.41 -22.20 20.66
C GLU A 424 -42.18 -22.66 19.85
N LYS A 425 -42.31 -23.72 19.04
CA LYS A 425 -41.22 -24.23 18.19
C LYS A 425 -40.86 -23.33 17.01
N TRP A 426 -41.69 -22.33 16.68
CA TRP A 426 -41.38 -21.35 15.65
C TRP A 426 -40.41 -20.26 16.13
N SER A 427 -40.22 -20.08 17.43
CA SER A 427 -39.37 -19.02 17.98
C SER A 427 -37.90 -19.14 17.51
N ALA A 428 -37.30 -20.32 17.66
CA ALA A 428 -35.90 -20.56 17.30
C ALA A 428 -35.58 -20.33 15.81
N PRO A 429 -36.33 -20.87 14.83
CA PRO A 429 -36.07 -20.58 13.42
C PRO A 429 -36.33 -19.10 13.06
N THR A 430 -37.25 -18.42 13.77
CA THR A 430 -37.49 -16.98 13.57
C THR A 430 -36.32 -16.14 14.04
N ASP A 431 -35.78 -16.40 15.23
CA ASP A 431 -34.61 -15.67 15.73
C ASP A 431 -33.40 -15.86 14.79
N GLN A 432 -33.15 -17.10 14.36
CA GLN A 432 -32.09 -17.40 13.41
C GLN A 432 -32.29 -16.69 12.06
N HIS A 433 -33.53 -16.59 11.58
CA HIS A 433 -33.85 -15.91 10.33
C HIS A 433 -33.54 -14.41 10.41
N ILE A 434 -33.93 -13.76 11.50
CA ILE A 434 -33.72 -12.33 11.75
C ILE A 434 -32.22 -12.02 11.86
N ASP A 435 -31.49 -12.81 12.65
CA ASP A 435 -30.04 -12.63 12.84
C ASP A 435 -29.27 -12.77 11.52
N GLU A 436 -29.60 -13.77 10.70
CA GLU A 436 -28.93 -13.97 9.42
C GLU A 436 -29.29 -12.88 8.40
N ALA A 437 -30.52 -12.37 8.40
CA ALA A 437 -30.91 -11.23 7.57
C ALA A 437 -30.12 -9.96 7.92
N CYS A 438 -30.02 -9.65 9.21
CA CYS A 438 -29.20 -8.55 9.73
C CYS A 438 -27.73 -8.69 9.35
N LYS A 439 -27.18 -9.89 9.50
CA LYS A 439 -25.79 -10.20 9.16
C LYS A 439 -25.50 -10.00 7.68
N ILE A 440 -26.35 -10.51 6.79
CA ILE A 440 -26.21 -10.32 5.34
C ILE A 440 -26.20 -8.83 5.00
N ALA A 441 -27.13 -8.05 5.56
CA ALA A 441 -27.21 -6.62 5.32
C ALA A 441 -25.96 -5.87 5.84
N SER A 442 -25.46 -6.25 7.00
CA SER A 442 -24.25 -5.68 7.62
C SER A 442 -22.98 -5.98 6.80
N GLU A 443 -22.77 -7.24 6.40
CA GLU A 443 -21.61 -7.64 5.59
C GLU A 443 -21.57 -6.92 4.23
N ILE A 444 -22.72 -6.82 3.55
CA ILE A 444 -22.82 -6.13 2.27
C ILE A 444 -22.57 -4.64 2.46
N SER A 445 -23.12 -4.03 3.51
CA SER A 445 -22.88 -2.62 3.84
C SER A 445 -21.40 -2.34 4.08
N GLY A 446 -20.70 -3.21 4.81
CA GLY A 446 -19.25 -3.12 4.99
C GLY A 446 -18.47 -3.09 3.67
N LYS A 447 -18.79 -4.01 2.75
CA LYS A 447 -18.16 -4.05 1.41
C LYS A 447 -18.43 -2.78 0.58
N VAL A 448 -19.62 -2.19 0.72
CA VAL A 448 -19.95 -0.93 0.03
C VAL A 448 -19.15 0.23 0.62
N ILE A 449 -19.04 0.29 1.96
CA ILE A 449 -18.27 1.33 2.66
C ILE A 449 -16.80 1.29 2.24
N GLU A 450 -16.16 0.12 2.28
CA GLU A 450 -14.74 -0.03 1.91
C GLU A 450 -14.45 0.40 0.47
N LYS A 451 -15.40 0.18 -0.45
CA LYS A 451 -15.21 0.46 -1.87
C LYS A 451 -15.56 1.89 -2.28
N ARG A 452 -16.45 2.56 -1.55
CA ARG A 452 -17.05 3.84 -1.98
C ARG A 452 -16.76 5.01 -1.04
N CYS A 453 -16.53 4.75 0.25
CA CYS A 453 -16.24 5.81 1.19
C CYS A 453 -14.74 6.16 1.18
N ASP A 454 -14.44 7.45 1.34
CA ASP A 454 -13.07 7.91 1.54
C ASP A 454 -12.45 7.23 2.77
N GLN A 455 -11.18 6.82 2.69
CA GLN A 455 -10.52 5.99 3.72
C GLN A 455 -10.54 6.62 5.12
N ILE A 456 -10.63 7.94 5.21
CA ILE A 456 -10.74 8.70 6.45
C ILE A 456 -12.07 8.43 7.17
N LEU A 457 -13.14 8.19 6.41
CA LEU A 457 -14.50 8.03 6.92
C LEU A 457 -14.91 6.56 7.07
N VAL A 458 -14.20 5.62 6.44
CA VAL A 458 -14.52 4.19 6.49
C VAL A 458 -14.71 3.68 7.92
N ALA A 459 -13.81 4.05 8.85
CA ALA A 459 -13.91 3.61 10.24
C ALA A 459 -15.19 4.13 10.92
N TYR A 460 -15.45 5.44 10.79
CA TYR A 460 -16.64 6.09 11.37
C TYR A 460 -17.94 5.54 10.80
N VAL A 461 -18.04 5.47 9.46
CA VAL A 461 -19.26 5.00 8.78
C VAL A 461 -19.51 3.52 9.10
N SER A 462 -18.46 2.70 9.19
CA SER A 462 -18.61 1.28 9.57
C SER A 462 -19.11 1.12 11.01
N GLU A 463 -18.53 1.85 11.97
CA GLU A 463 -18.98 1.82 13.37
C GLU A 463 -20.45 2.24 13.50
N ARG A 464 -20.83 3.35 12.86
CA ARG A 464 -22.22 3.85 12.90
C ARG A 464 -23.22 2.91 12.22
N MET A 465 -22.83 2.25 11.14
CA MET A 465 -23.68 1.25 10.48
C MET A 465 -23.82 -0.03 11.31
N LEU A 466 -22.77 -0.46 12.02
CA LEU A 466 -22.89 -1.58 12.97
C LEU A 466 -23.87 -1.25 14.09
N GLU A 467 -23.76 -0.06 14.70
CA GLU A 467 -24.72 0.42 15.70
C GLU A 467 -26.15 0.47 15.15
N PHE A 468 -26.34 0.88 13.88
CA PHE A 468 -27.63 0.88 13.21
C PHE A 468 -28.21 -0.53 13.11
N PHE A 469 -27.43 -1.50 12.61
CA PHE A 469 -27.91 -2.89 12.46
C PHE A 469 -28.20 -3.55 13.80
N GLU A 470 -27.40 -3.28 14.85
CA GLU A 470 -27.70 -3.77 16.21
C GLU A 470 -29.04 -3.22 16.73
N HIS A 471 -29.33 -1.94 16.47
CA HIS A 471 -30.60 -1.34 16.84
C HIS A 471 -31.77 -1.97 16.08
N GLN A 472 -31.65 -2.14 14.76
CA GLN A 472 -32.68 -2.78 13.94
C GLN A 472 -32.91 -4.24 14.35
N ASN A 473 -31.83 -4.97 14.68
CA ASN A 473 -31.95 -6.37 15.12
C ASN A 473 -32.82 -6.48 16.37
N ARG A 474 -32.55 -5.64 17.38
CA ARG A 474 -33.34 -5.62 18.62
C ARG A 474 -34.80 -5.24 18.36
N SER A 475 -35.05 -4.27 17.48
CA SER A 475 -36.42 -3.88 17.08
C SER A 475 -37.18 -5.06 16.47
N MET A 476 -36.54 -5.77 15.53
CA MET A 476 -37.14 -6.92 14.84
C MET A 476 -37.47 -8.08 15.78
N HIS A 477 -36.58 -8.45 16.70
CA HIS A 477 -36.89 -9.53 17.66
C HIS A 477 -38.08 -9.17 18.57
N VAL A 478 -38.21 -7.91 18.99
CA VAL A 478 -39.35 -7.45 19.79
C VAL A 478 -40.65 -7.60 19.00
N ASP A 479 -40.65 -7.21 17.73
CA ASP A 479 -41.84 -7.31 16.88
C ASP A 479 -42.17 -8.75 16.49
N ALA A 480 -41.17 -9.58 16.21
CA ALA A 480 -41.35 -11.00 15.97
C ALA A 480 -41.94 -11.73 17.18
N HIS A 481 -41.48 -11.41 18.40
CA HIS A 481 -42.03 -11.96 19.63
C HIS A 481 -43.49 -11.52 19.86
N ARG A 482 -43.85 -10.27 19.52
CA ARG A 482 -45.25 -9.81 19.54
C ARG A 482 -46.12 -10.62 18.57
N MET A 483 -45.63 -10.89 17.37
CA MET A 483 -46.34 -11.70 16.37
C MET A 483 -46.50 -13.15 16.82
N LEU A 484 -45.45 -13.75 17.39
CA LEU A 484 -45.50 -15.11 17.92
C LEU A 484 -46.55 -15.24 19.03
N ASN A 485 -46.56 -14.30 19.98
CA ASN A 485 -47.55 -14.29 21.06
C ASN A 485 -48.99 -14.16 20.57
N ALA A 486 -49.23 -13.42 19.49
CA ALA A 486 -50.55 -13.29 18.90
C ALA A 486 -51.05 -14.63 18.30
N GLU A 487 -50.15 -15.43 17.74
CA GLU A 487 -50.47 -16.76 17.19
C GLU A 487 -50.65 -17.83 18.28
N SER A 488 -50.04 -17.66 19.46
CA SER A 488 -50.23 -18.57 20.61
C SER A 488 -51.66 -18.57 21.16
N THR A 489 -52.44 -17.52 20.91
CA THR A 489 -53.88 -17.48 21.22
C THR A 489 -54.67 -17.67 19.92
N PRO A 490 -55.26 -18.85 19.66
CA PRO A 490 -55.95 -19.13 18.40
C PRO A 490 -57.30 -18.37 18.30
N PHE A 491 -57.25 -17.07 17.97
CA PHE A 491 -58.42 -16.22 17.72
C PHE A 491 -58.99 -16.38 16.30
N THR A 492 -58.23 -16.98 15.38
CA THR A 492 -58.61 -17.18 13.96
C THR A 492 -59.68 -18.25 13.73
N LEU A 493 -60.23 -18.81 14.81
CA LEU A 493 -61.34 -19.76 14.79
C LEU A 493 -62.68 -19.13 14.37
N GLN A 494 -62.82 -17.80 14.36
CA GLN A 494 -64.06 -17.13 13.97
C GLN A 494 -64.22 -16.87 12.46
N GLU A 495 -63.12 -16.75 11.69
CA GLU A 495 -63.19 -16.43 10.25
C GLU A 495 -63.18 -17.67 9.35
N MET A 496 -62.54 -18.76 9.77
CA MET A 496 -62.73 -20.05 9.11
C MET A 496 -64.06 -20.61 9.58
N ASN A 497 -64.96 -20.99 8.66
CA ASN A 497 -66.16 -21.76 8.96
C ASN A 497 -65.80 -23.03 9.73
N PHE A 498 -65.65 -22.91 11.05
CA PHE A 498 -65.15 -23.92 11.97
C PHE A 498 -65.99 -25.20 11.86
N GLU A 499 -67.31 -25.02 11.77
CA GLU A 499 -68.26 -26.09 11.50
C GLU A 499 -68.01 -26.78 10.16
N ASN A 500 -67.68 -26.06 9.08
CA ASN A 500 -67.41 -26.67 7.77
C ASN A 500 -66.07 -27.42 7.73
N LEU A 501 -65.03 -26.94 8.42
CA LEU A 501 -63.73 -27.63 8.44
C LEU A 501 -63.77 -28.88 9.33
N TRP A 502 -64.37 -28.77 10.51
CA TRP A 502 -64.57 -29.91 11.42
C TRP A 502 -65.55 -30.93 10.83
N SER A 503 -66.65 -30.49 10.19
CA SER A 503 -67.59 -31.38 9.49
C SER A 503 -67.01 -31.98 8.21
N SER A 504 -66.15 -31.28 7.46
CA SER A 504 -65.44 -31.83 6.30
C SER A 504 -64.48 -32.94 6.69
N VAL A 505 -63.71 -32.77 7.78
CA VAL A 505 -62.88 -33.85 8.35
C VAL A 505 -63.75 -35.00 8.85
N SER A 506 -64.95 -34.71 9.36
CA SER A 506 -65.92 -35.74 9.76
C SER A 506 -66.53 -36.49 8.56
N GLY A 507 -66.72 -35.81 7.42
CA GLY A 507 -67.35 -36.32 6.20
C GLY A 507 -66.40 -37.04 5.23
N GLU A 508 -65.15 -36.59 5.07
CA GLU A 508 -64.13 -37.24 4.23
C GLU A 508 -63.77 -38.66 4.70
N ILE A 509 -64.03 -38.95 5.97
CA ILE A 509 -63.70 -40.22 6.62
C ILE A 509 -64.80 -41.30 6.44
N HIS A 510 -66.04 -40.90 6.10
CA HIS A 510 -67.16 -41.81 5.81
C HIS A 510 -67.23 -42.12 4.31
N GLY A 511 -66.16 -42.71 3.78
CA GLY A 511 -65.82 -42.75 2.35
C GLY A 511 -66.96 -43.04 1.35
N ASN A 512 -66.90 -42.30 0.24
CA ASN A 512 -67.40 -42.73 -1.07
C ASN A 512 -66.92 -44.17 -1.36
N PRO A 513 -67.79 -45.09 -1.82
CA PRO A 513 -67.34 -46.37 -2.34
C PRO A 513 -66.60 -46.17 -3.67
N LEU A 514 -65.46 -46.84 -3.80
CA LEU A 514 -64.58 -46.84 -4.97
C LEU A 514 -65.34 -47.00 -6.29
N SER A 515 -65.19 -46.04 -7.22
CA SER A 515 -65.36 -46.29 -8.65
C SER A 515 -64.04 -46.82 -9.22
N THR A 516 -63.94 -48.15 -9.29
CA THR A 516 -62.94 -48.81 -10.12
C THR A 516 -63.29 -48.61 -11.59
N SER A 517 -62.28 -48.29 -12.39
CA SER A 517 -62.35 -48.24 -13.84
C SER A 517 -62.73 -49.61 -14.42
N SER A 518 -63.90 -49.73 -15.05
CA SER A 518 -64.13 -50.71 -16.12
C SER A 518 -65.30 -50.27 -17.02
N LYS A 519 -65.07 -50.39 -18.34
CA LYS A 519 -66.05 -50.16 -19.41
C LYS A 519 -67.14 -51.25 -19.42
N PRO A 520 -68.30 -50.98 -20.04
CA PRO A 520 -69.51 -51.78 -19.86
C PRO A 520 -69.54 -52.99 -20.78
N ASP A 521 -70.08 -54.11 -20.29
CA ASP A 521 -70.67 -55.12 -21.15
C ASP A 521 -71.95 -55.66 -20.52
N ALA A 522 -72.92 -55.94 -21.40
CA ALA A 522 -74.31 -56.15 -21.10
C ALA A 522 -74.68 -57.63 -20.85
N THR A 523 -75.86 -57.79 -20.26
CA THR A 523 -76.76 -58.97 -20.20
C THR A 523 -76.69 -59.89 -18.98
N GLY A 524 -77.84 -60.05 -18.30
CA GLY A 524 -78.26 -61.34 -17.74
C GLY A 524 -78.59 -61.44 -16.24
N HIS A 525 -79.88 -61.24 -15.92
CA HIS A 525 -80.71 -61.95 -14.92
C HIS A 525 -80.39 -61.95 -13.40
N GLN A 526 -81.50 -61.76 -12.66
CA GLN A 526 -81.72 -61.67 -11.21
C GLN A 526 -81.24 -62.87 -10.39
N SER A 527 -80.84 -62.64 -9.13
CA SER A 527 -81.63 -63.06 -7.95
C SER A 527 -80.98 -62.65 -6.61
N HIS A 528 -81.81 -62.08 -5.74
CA HIS A 528 -81.54 -61.77 -4.34
C HIS A 528 -81.10 -62.99 -3.52
N VAL A 529 -80.05 -62.85 -2.71
CA VAL A 529 -79.94 -63.52 -1.40
C VAL A 529 -79.37 -62.52 -0.39
N ASN A 530 -80.19 -62.12 0.58
CA ASN A 530 -79.79 -61.36 1.75
C ASN A 530 -78.87 -62.19 2.64
N PHE A 531 -77.58 -61.83 2.70
CA PHE A 531 -76.72 -62.17 3.83
C PHE A 531 -76.52 -60.89 4.66
N ARG A 532 -77.01 -60.89 5.90
CA ARG A 532 -76.63 -59.93 6.94
C ARG A 532 -75.19 -60.26 7.37
N PRO A 533 -74.22 -59.35 7.29
CA PRO A 533 -73.04 -59.42 8.15
C PRO A 533 -73.26 -58.51 9.36
N THR A 534 -73.04 -59.13 10.51
CA THR A 534 -72.92 -58.55 11.84
C THR A 534 -71.90 -57.41 11.91
N SER A 535 -72.33 -56.29 12.48
CA SER A 535 -71.59 -55.29 13.28
C SER A 535 -70.06 -55.42 13.39
N SER A 536 -69.35 -54.46 12.78
CA SER A 536 -68.29 -53.67 13.42
C SER A 536 -67.76 -52.63 12.42
N GLU A 537 -68.37 -51.44 12.39
CA GLU A 537 -67.79 -50.27 11.71
C GLU A 537 -66.49 -49.85 12.43
N PRO A 538 -65.42 -49.48 11.70
CA PRO A 538 -64.22 -48.94 12.33
C PRO A 538 -64.50 -47.51 12.83
N GLN A 539 -64.83 -47.39 14.12
CA GLN A 539 -64.93 -46.10 14.82
C GLN A 539 -63.54 -45.44 14.86
N ILE A 540 -63.30 -44.44 14.01
CA ILE A 540 -62.08 -43.62 14.07
C ILE A 540 -62.12 -42.78 15.36
N SER A 541 -61.08 -42.97 16.19
CA SER A 541 -60.94 -42.31 17.49
C SER A 541 -60.94 -40.79 17.34
N ASP A 542 -61.58 -40.08 18.27
CA ASP A 542 -61.64 -38.61 18.32
C ASP A 542 -60.23 -37.96 18.30
N THR A 543 -59.20 -38.71 18.72
CA THR A 543 -57.78 -38.30 18.63
C THR A 543 -57.29 -38.14 17.18
N SER A 544 -57.70 -39.02 16.27
CA SER A 544 -57.28 -38.97 14.87
C SER A 544 -57.90 -37.78 14.14
N LYS A 545 -59.15 -37.43 14.50
CA LYS A 545 -59.84 -36.24 13.97
C LYS A 545 -59.17 -34.95 14.42
N LEU A 546 -58.80 -34.84 15.69
CA LEU A 546 -58.11 -33.67 16.22
C LEU A 546 -56.72 -33.50 15.59
N LYS A 547 -55.98 -34.59 15.38
CA LYS A 547 -54.67 -34.56 14.70
C LYS A 547 -54.77 -34.04 13.26
N ILE A 548 -55.72 -34.54 12.46
CA ILE A 548 -55.95 -34.05 11.09
C ILE A 548 -56.34 -32.57 11.09
N PHE A 549 -57.16 -32.15 12.05
CA PHE A 549 -57.55 -30.74 12.21
C PHE A 549 -56.34 -29.86 12.53
N LEU A 550 -55.47 -30.27 13.45
CA LEU A 550 -54.22 -29.58 13.78
C LEU A 550 -53.34 -29.39 12.54
N HIS A 551 -53.15 -30.43 11.72
CA HIS A 551 -52.39 -30.31 10.46
C HIS A 551 -52.99 -29.27 9.51
N LYS A 552 -54.31 -29.31 9.27
CA LYS A 552 -54.97 -28.35 8.37
C LYS A 552 -54.87 -26.92 8.92
N TYR A 553 -55.17 -26.70 10.21
CA TYR A 553 -55.10 -25.38 10.84
C TYR A 553 -53.69 -24.79 10.80
N PHE A 554 -52.70 -25.55 11.26
CA PHE A 554 -51.33 -25.05 11.37
C PHE A 554 -50.61 -24.91 10.03
N SER A 555 -51.04 -25.63 8.98
CA SER A 555 -50.54 -25.35 7.62
C SER A 555 -50.88 -23.93 7.17
N ILE A 556 -52.06 -23.41 7.53
CA ILE A 556 -52.48 -22.04 7.17
C ILE A 556 -51.83 -21.02 8.10
N ALA A 557 -51.82 -21.29 9.41
CA ALA A 557 -51.22 -20.40 10.41
C ALA A 557 -49.71 -20.23 10.19
N ALA A 558 -48.98 -21.30 9.88
CA ALA A 558 -47.55 -21.25 9.59
C ALA A 558 -47.24 -20.41 8.34
N ASN A 559 -48.03 -20.54 7.27
CA ASN A 559 -47.87 -19.71 6.07
C ASN A 559 -48.08 -18.22 6.38
N ARG A 560 -49.18 -17.88 7.08
CA ARG A 560 -49.45 -16.51 7.50
C ARG A 560 -48.34 -15.95 8.39
N TYR A 561 -47.87 -16.75 9.36
CA TYR A 561 -46.81 -16.34 10.27
C TYR A 561 -45.50 -16.05 9.51
N VAL A 562 -45.11 -16.95 8.61
CA VAL A 562 -43.90 -16.76 7.78
C VAL A 562 -44.00 -15.49 6.95
N ASP A 563 -45.12 -15.27 6.26
CA ASP A 563 -45.34 -14.06 5.46
C ASP A 563 -45.28 -12.81 6.33
N ALA A 564 -45.86 -12.86 7.53
CA ALA A 564 -45.86 -11.75 8.47
C ALA A 564 -44.45 -11.39 8.96
N ILE A 565 -43.63 -12.39 9.31
CA ILE A 565 -42.23 -12.16 9.71
C ILE A 565 -41.43 -11.60 8.54
N CYS A 566 -41.55 -12.19 7.34
CA CYS A 566 -40.78 -11.73 6.18
C CYS A 566 -41.14 -10.29 5.80
N LEU A 567 -42.43 -9.96 5.69
CA LEU A 567 -42.89 -8.68 5.18
C LEU A 567 -42.95 -7.57 6.24
N TYR A 568 -43.48 -7.85 7.42
CA TYR A 568 -43.75 -6.82 8.42
C TYR A 568 -42.66 -6.66 9.47
N VAL A 569 -41.76 -7.64 9.61
CA VAL A 569 -40.60 -7.55 10.49
C VAL A 569 -39.36 -7.26 9.66
N VAL A 570 -38.93 -8.20 8.81
CA VAL A 570 -37.64 -8.08 8.09
C VAL A 570 -37.67 -6.99 7.02
N GLU A 571 -38.61 -7.05 6.08
CA GLU A 571 -38.68 -6.06 4.99
C GLU A 571 -38.93 -4.65 5.50
N ARG A 572 -39.87 -4.49 6.44
CA ARG A 572 -40.21 -3.20 7.01
C ARG A 572 -39.04 -2.57 7.77
N GLU A 573 -38.41 -3.30 8.70
CA GLU A 573 -37.38 -2.73 9.58
C GLU A 573 -36.00 -2.61 8.92
N LEU A 574 -35.63 -3.50 7.98
CA LEU A 574 -34.33 -3.45 7.32
C LEU A 574 -34.34 -2.66 6.00
N PHE A 575 -35.34 -2.87 5.14
CA PHE A 575 -35.25 -2.48 3.72
C PHE A 575 -36.18 -1.34 3.31
N GLN A 576 -37.41 -1.32 3.83
CA GLN A 576 -38.37 -0.26 3.53
C GLN A 576 -37.87 1.09 4.04
N ASP A 577 -37.85 2.12 3.20
CA ASP A 577 -37.40 3.49 3.54
C ASP A 577 -36.01 3.52 4.22
N CYS A 578 -35.14 2.55 3.86
CA CYS A 578 -33.83 2.39 4.50
C CYS A 578 -32.92 3.60 4.31
N ASP A 579 -33.05 4.32 3.20
CA ASP A 579 -32.29 5.52 2.89
C ASP A 579 -32.58 6.66 3.87
N ASP A 580 -33.86 6.97 4.07
CA ASP A 580 -34.27 8.03 4.99
C ASP A 580 -33.89 7.70 6.44
N ARG A 581 -34.04 6.43 6.85
CA ARG A 581 -33.63 5.98 8.19
C ARG A 581 -32.13 6.09 8.40
N ILE A 582 -31.32 5.64 7.44
CA ILE A 582 -29.86 5.71 7.54
C ILE A 582 -29.42 7.17 7.57
N ILE A 583 -29.95 8.03 6.70
CA ILE A 583 -29.63 9.46 6.69
C ILE A 583 -29.97 10.10 8.04
N LYS A 584 -31.16 9.83 8.57
CA LYS A 584 -31.58 10.33 9.89
C LYS A 584 -30.66 9.82 11.01
N TRP A 585 -30.31 8.53 10.98
CA TRP A 585 -29.37 7.93 11.95
C TRP A 585 -28.03 8.68 11.96
N PHE A 586 -27.46 8.96 10.79
CA PHE A 586 -26.22 9.75 10.72
C PHE A 586 -26.40 11.21 11.15
N ALA A 587 -27.56 11.83 10.90
CA ALA A 587 -27.85 13.20 11.32
C ALA A 587 -28.01 13.35 12.85
N ASP A 588 -28.48 12.31 13.52
CA ASP A 588 -28.71 12.29 14.98
C ASP A 588 -27.41 12.15 15.81
N ASP A 589 -26.22 12.10 15.19
CA ASP A 589 -24.93 12.01 15.88
C ASP A 589 -24.31 13.41 16.15
N PRO A 590 -24.42 13.96 17.37
CA PRO A 590 -23.83 15.25 17.73
C PRO A 590 -22.30 15.22 17.77
N ALA A 591 -21.68 14.03 17.82
CA ALA A 591 -20.24 13.83 17.90
C ALA A 591 -19.60 13.47 16.55
N ALA A 592 -20.37 13.48 15.44
CA ALA A 592 -19.91 13.07 14.11
C ALA A 592 -18.58 13.73 13.69
N LEU A 593 -18.48 15.06 13.86
CA LEU A 593 -17.28 15.83 13.51
C LEU A 593 -16.07 15.51 14.39
N SER A 594 -16.30 15.10 15.64
CA SER A 594 -15.24 14.77 16.61
C SER A 594 -14.68 13.36 16.42
N ARG A 595 -15.51 12.43 15.93
CA ARG A 595 -15.17 11.04 15.59
C ARG A 595 -14.51 10.94 14.20
N CYS A 596 -14.81 11.87 13.28
CA CYS A 596 -14.13 12.00 11.99
C CYS A 596 -12.72 12.61 12.14
N ARG A 597 -11.76 11.83 12.65
CA ARG A 597 -10.35 12.25 12.73
C ARG A 597 -9.50 11.51 11.71
N GLU A 598 -8.71 12.26 10.97
CA GLU A 598 -7.69 11.67 10.12
C GLU A 598 -6.63 10.94 10.96
N PRO A 599 -6.26 9.70 10.62
CA PRO A 599 -5.16 9.02 11.28
C PRO A 599 -3.85 9.83 11.15
N ARG A 600 -3.10 9.99 12.25
CA ARG A 600 -1.81 10.72 12.25
C ARG A 600 -0.84 10.23 11.17
N LYS A 601 -0.86 8.92 10.87
CA LYS A 601 -0.04 8.32 9.80
C LYS A 601 -0.41 8.85 8.41
N THR A 602 -1.70 8.96 8.12
CA THR A 602 -2.24 9.47 6.85
C THR A 602 -1.92 10.96 6.70
N SER A 603 -2.12 11.74 7.76
CA SER A 603 -1.80 13.17 7.79
C SER A 603 -0.31 13.44 7.56
N ASN A 604 0.58 12.74 8.28
CA ASN A 604 2.03 12.86 8.07
C ASN A 604 2.45 12.45 6.65
N SER A 605 1.84 11.40 6.11
CA SER A 605 2.11 10.95 4.74
C SER A 605 1.65 12.00 3.72
N ARG A 606 0.48 12.62 3.92
CA ARG A 606 -0.02 13.71 3.07
C ARG A 606 0.91 14.91 3.09
N GLN A 607 1.34 15.34 4.27
CA GLN A 607 2.27 16.47 4.40
C GLN A 607 3.58 16.19 3.70
N LYS A 608 4.14 14.99 3.86
CA LYS A 608 5.36 14.57 3.17
C LYS A 608 5.18 14.59 1.65
N LEU A 609 4.12 13.96 1.14
CA LEU A 609 3.80 13.93 -0.29
C LEU A 609 3.62 15.34 -0.87
N SER A 610 2.94 16.24 -0.15
CA SER A 610 2.75 17.63 -0.58
C SER A 610 4.07 18.40 -0.69
N ILE A 611 4.98 18.22 0.28
CA ILE A 611 6.33 18.81 0.24
C ILE A 611 7.12 18.25 -0.96
N ASP A 612 7.08 16.94 -1.18
CA ASP A 612 7.83 16.29 -2.25
C ASP A 612 7.28 16.65 -3.64
N ILE A 613 5.96 16.78 -3.80
CA ILE A 613 5.33 17.31 -5.02
C ILE A 613 5.79 18.74 -5.30
N LYS A 614 5.77 19.62 -4.29
CA LYS A 614 6.26 21.02 -4.45
C LYS A 614 7.73 21.09 -4.83
N ARG A 615 8.57 20.21 -4.28
CA ARG A 615 9.99 20.08 -4.67
C ARG A 615 10.14 19.67 -6.13
N LEU A 616 9.37 18.67 -6.58
CA LEU A 616 9.37 18.24 -7.97
C LEU A 616 8.83 19.31 -8.92
N GLU A 617 7.82 20.07 -8.52
CA GLU A 617 7.30 21.21 -9.29
C GLU A 617 8.37 22.29 -9.48
N ASN A 618 9.08 22.64 -8.41
CA ASN A 618 10.20 23.58 -8.50
C ASN A 618 11.30 23.04 -9.41
N ALA A 619 11.63 21.75 -9.31
CA ALA A 619 12.61 21.11 -10.18
C ALA A 619 12.19 21.12 -11.66
N ILE A 620 10.91 20.82 -11.96
CA ILE A 620 10.36 20.87 -13.32
C ILE A 620 10.40 22.30 -13.85
N ASN A 621 10.03 23.30 -13.05
CA ASN A 621 10.10 24.71 -13.45
C ASN A 621 11.53 25.12 -13.82
N ILE A 622 12.55 24.72 -13.04
CA ILE A 622 13.97 24.97 -13.36
C ILE A 622 14.36 24.32 -14.70
N LEU A 623 13.90 23.08 -14.94
CA LEU A 623 14.14 22.37 -16.19
C LEU A 623 13.45 23.06 -17.38
N GLU A 624 12.24 23.58 -17.20
CA GLU A 624 11.40 24.19 -18.24
C GLU A 624 11.77 25.63 -18.57
N GLN A 625 12.30 26.39 -17.62
CA GLN A 625 12.54 27.82 -17.77
C GLN A 625 13.43 28.20 -18.96
N HIS A 626 14.16 27.26 -19.60
CA HIS A 626 14.86 27.52 -20.87
C HIS A 626 15.08 26.24 -21.69
N THR A 627 14.01 25.68 -22.27
CA THR A 627 14.11 25.03 -23.58
C THR A 627 14.05 26.15 -24.64
N PRO A 628 15.10 26.40 -25.43
CA PRO A 628 15.00 27.32 -26.57
C PRO A 628 14.01 26.81 -27.63
#